data_AF-A0A286G9R8-F1
#
_entry.id   AF-A0A286G9R8-F1
#
_cell.length_a   1.000
_cell.length_b   1.000
_cell.length_c   1.000
_cell.angle_alpha   90.00
_cell.angle_beta   90.00
_cell.angle_gamma   90.00
#
_symmetry.space_group_name_H-M   'P 1'
#
loop_
_entity.id
_entity.type
_entity.pdbx_description
1 polymer ?
#
loop_
_entity_poly.entity_id
_entity_poly.type
_entity_poly.pdbx_seq_one_letter_code
_entity_poly.pdbx_strand_id
1 'polypeptide(L)'
;MAYAAPRPKPNKRDVVLHERLQEAYDDGRLIVHTDFMRLNRTDSPVFSPWINVVPLLALLLLALILLFVAGLLVGTVALVFAVLVYVLAIRPWTANTVHKRALALMMSDAGSWMRLWAFGGIVLQLSANPRIGVAAPDGDWRAFASRYFAEKPSTDRGLSIA
;
A
#
# COMPACT_ATOMS: atom_id res chain seq x y z
N MET A 1 24.23 -3.72 -9.89
CA MET A 1 23.92 -2.32 -9.52
C MET A 1 22.67 -1.92 -10.30
N ALA A 2 21.51 -1.83 -9.65
CA ALA A 2 20.30 -1.34 -10.31
C ALA A 2 20.40 0.20 -10.41
N TYR A 3 20.34 0.73 -11.63
CA TYR A 3 20.26 2.16 -11.89
C TYR A 3 18.96 2.66 -11.26
N ALA A 4 19.04 3.32 -10.10
CA ALA A 4 17.88 3.92 -9.47
C ALA A 4 17.36 5.01 -10.40
N ALA A 5 16.22 4.76 -11.07
CA ALA A 5 15.59 5.74 -11.93
C ALA A 5 15.45 7.07 -11.16
N PRO A 6 15.74 8.22 -11.80
CA PRO A 6 15.71 9.52 -11.14
C PRO A 6 14.36 9.72 -10.45
N ARG A 7 14.40 10.11 -9.17
CA ARG A 7 13.20 10.32 -8.36
C ARG A 7 12.31 11.34 -9.09
N PRO A 8 11.06 11.00 -9.42
CA PRO A 8 10.16 11.95 -10.06
C PRO A 8 10.01 13.16 -9.14
N LYS A 9 10.33 14.36 -9.63
CA LYS A 9 10.16 15.59 -8.88
C LYS A 9 8.73 16.08 -9.11
N PRO A 10 7.84 16.04 -8.11
CA PRO A 10 6.47 16.49 -8.28
C PRO A 10 6.44 17.98 -8.61
N ASN A 11 5.62 18.37 -9.58
CA ASN A 11 5.36 19.77 -9.86
C ASN A 11 4.27 20.32 -8.91
N LYS A 12 4.01 21.64 -8.92
CA LYS A 12 2.98 22.24 -8.04
C LYS A 12 1.59 21.66 -8.23
N ARG A 13 1.21 21.33 -9.47
CA ARG A 13 -0.09 20.73 -9.79
C ARG A 13 -0.19 19.31 -9.21
N ASP A 14 0.88 18.54 -9.26
CA ASP A 14 0.93 17.18 -8.72
C ASP A 14 0.75 17.18 -7.20
N VAL A 15 1.34 18.16 -6.51
CA VAL A 15 1.15 18.37 -5.06
C VAL A 15 -0.32 18.66 -4.75
N VAL A 16 -0.93 19.61 -5.46
CA VAL A 16 -2.36 19.95 -5.24
C VAL A 16 -3.26 18.75 -5.54
N LEU A 17 -3.03 18.00 -6.62
CA LEU A 17 -3.82 16.81 -6.94
C LEU A 17 -3.64 15.70 -5.91
N HIS A 18 -2.43 15.55 -5.36
CA HIS A 18 -2.14 14.61 -4.28
C HIS A 18 -2.90 14.96 -3.00
N GLU A 19 -2.87 16.23 -2.58
CA GLU A 19 -3.66 16.72 -1.44
C GLU A 19 -5.15 16.45 -1.63
N ARG A 20 -5.70 16.65 -2.83
CA ARG A 20 -7.10 16.33 -3.13
C ARG A 20 -7.43 14.85 -3.05
N LEU A 21 -6.51 13.98 -3.47
CA LEU A 21 -6.68 12.54 -3.33
C LEU A 21 -6.62 12.10 -1.87
N GLN A 22 -5.77 12.74 -1.07
CA GLN A 22 -5.70 12.53 0.36
C GLN A 22 -7.02 12.94 1.03
N GLU A 23 -7.52 14.16 0.77
CA GLU A 23 -8.83 14.61 1.25
C GLU A 23 -9.95 13.65 0.83
N ALA A 24 -9.98 13.23 -0.44
CA ALA A 24 -10.99 12.29 -0.94
C ALA A 24 -10.89 10.90 -0.29
N TYR A 25 -9.69 10.45 0.06
CA TYR A 25 -9.49 9.21 0.80
C TYR A 25 -10.00 9.32 2.24
N ASP A 26 -9.65 10.42 2.92
CA ASP A 26 -10.06 10.69 4.29
C ASP A 26 -11.59 10.85 4.41
N ASP A 27 -12.24 11.44 3.39
CA ASP A 27 -13.69 11.55 3.26
C ASP A 27 -14.38 10.22 2.85
N GLY A 28 -13.63 9.15 2.59
CA GLY A 28 -14.17 7.87 2.13
C GLY A 28 -14.74 7.89 0.71
N ARG A 29 -14.43 8.92 -0.09
CA ARG A 29 -14.85 9.06 -1.50
C ARG A 29 -13.92 8.32 -2.46
N LEU A 30 -12.67 8.09 -2.06
CA LEU A 30 -11.64 7.35 -2.79
C LEU A 30 -11.34 6.03 -2.09
N ILE A 31 -11.43 4.93 -2.83
CA ILE A 31 -10.97 3.61 -2.40
C ILE A 31 -9.63 3.32 -3.07
N VAL A 32 -8.66 2.88 -2.27
CA VAL A 32 -7.34 2.45 -2.75
C VAL A 32 -7.22 0.95 -2.56
N HIS A 33 -7.00 0.23 -3.66
CA HIS A 33 -6.68 -1.19 -3.65
C HIS A 33 -5.19 -1.39 -3.96
N THR A 34 -4.62 -2.44 -3.38
CA THR A 34 -3.21 -2.77 -3.53
C THR A 34 -3.05 -4.24 -3.91
N ASP A 35 -2.24 -4.51 -4.92
CA ASP A 35 -1.84 -5.86 -5.29
C ASP A 35 -0.61 -6.28 -4.46
N PHE A 36 -0.85 -7.17 -3.50
CA PHE A 36 0.18 -7.71 -2.62
C PHE A 36 1.28 -8.47 -3.39
N MET A 37 0.95 -9.24 -4.42
CA MET A 37 1.94 -10.04 -5.18
C MET A 37 2.90 -9.15 -5.95
N ARG A 38 2.43 -7.97 -6.37
CA ARG A 38 3.25 -6.97 -7.03
C ARG A 38 4.05 -6.13 -6.05
N LEU A 39 3.43 -5.68 -4.95
CA LEU A 39 4.06 -4.79 -3.97
C LEU A 39 4.98 -5.49 -2.97
N ASN A 40 4.87 -6.81 -2.78
CA ASN A 40 5.74 -7.58 -1.90
C ASN A 40 6.95 -8.19 -2.65
N ARG A 41 7.62 -7.38 -3.48
CA ARG A 41 8.83 -7.75 -4.23
C ARG A 41 10.00 -6.87 -3.83
N THR A 42 11.23 -7.37 -3.94
CA THR A 42 12.44 -6.70 -3.43
C THR A 42 12.70 -5.30 -4.02
N ASP A 43 12.19 -5.04 -5.21
CA ASP A 43 12.26 -3.77 -5.93
C ASP A 43 11.16 -2.76 -5.55
N SER A 44 10.15 -3.20 -4.79
CA SER A 44 9.04 -2.35 -4.35
C SER A 44 9.48 -1.35 -3.27
N PRO A 45 9.05 -0.07 -3.36
CA PRO A 45 9.34 0.94 -2.34
C PRO A 45 8.80 0.60 -0.94
N VAL A 46 7.83 -0.30 -0.83
CA VAL A 46 7.21 -0.69 0.44
C VAL A 46 7.62 -2.07 0.94
N PHE A 47 8.50 -2.74 0.21
CA PHE A 47 8.97 -4.06 0.60
C PHE A 47 9.83 -4.01 1.85
N SER A 48 9.63 -5.01 2.72
CA SER A 48 10.51 -5.26 3.84
C SER A 48 10.64 -6.76 4.03
N PRO A 49 11.86 -7.33 3.94
CA PRO A 49 12.06 -8.77 4.04
C PRO A 49 11.62 -9.32 5.40
N TRP A 50 11.78 -8.52 6.46
CA TRP A 50 11.42 -8.88 7.82
C TRP A 50 9.94 -9.17 8.03
N ILE A 51 9.02 -8.53 7.27
CA ILE A 51 7.59 -8.83 7.38
C ILE A 51 7.29 -10.28 6.98
N ASN A 52 8.03 -10.81 6.01
CA ASN A 52 7.82 -12.17 5.51
C ASN A 52 8.60 -13.20 6.35
N VAL A 53 9.83 -12.86 6.76
CA VAL A 53 10.75 -13.83 7.40
C VAL A 53 10.47 -14.00 8.89
N VAL A 54 10.23 -12.91 9.64
CA VAL A 54 10.13 -12.98 11.11
C VAL A 54 8.99 -13.88 11.58
N PRO A 55 7.75 -13.78 11.04
CA PRO A 55 6.65 -14.62 11.50
C PRO A 55 6.89 -16.11 11.24
N LEU A 56 7.45 -16.44 10.07
CA LEU A 56 7.81 -17.82 9.71
C LEU A 56 8.90 -18.37 10.63
N LEU A 57 9.95 -17.59 10.86
CA LEU A 57 11.05 -17.99 11.73
C LEU A 57 10.57 -18.17 13.17
N ALA A 58 9.70 -17.29 13.67
CA ALA A 58 9.12 -17.41 15.01
C ALA A 58 8.32 -18.71 15.17
N LEU A 59 7.48 -19.07 14.19
CA LEU A 59 6.72 -20.32 14.21
C LEU A 59 7.62 -21.55 14.15
N LEU A 60 8.65 -21.52 13.30
CA LEU A 60 9.60 -22.62 13.15
C LEU A 60 10.38 -22.84 14.46
N LEU A 61 10.90 -21.77 15.05
CA LEU A 61 11.62 -21.83 16.32
C LEU A 61 10.72 -22.33 17.45
N LEU A 62 9.46 -21.90 17.51
CA LEU A 62 8.50 -22.39 18.49
C LEU A 62 8.25 -23.88 18.36
N ALA A 63 7.99 -24.37 17.14
CA ALA A 63 7.80 -25.79 16.88
C ALA A 63 9.06 -26.62 17.25
N LEU A 64 10.24 -26.08 16.94
CA LEU A 64 11.52 -26.72 17.28
C LEU A 64 11.74 -26.79 18.80
N ILE A 65 11.44 -25.72 19.54
CA ILE A 65 11.53 -25.70 21.00
C ILE A 65 10.59 -26.75 21.60
N LEU A 66 9.35 -26.84 21.11
CA LEU A 66 8.38 -27.85 21.55
C LEU A 66 8.84 -29.28 21.26
N LEU A 67 9.52 -29.49 20.12
CA LEU A 67 10.11 -30.79 19.80
C LEU A 67 11.17 -31.20 20.83
N PHE A 68 12.06 -30.28 21.22
CA PHE A 68 13.12 -30.58 22.18
C PHE A 68 12.61 -30.75 23.61
N VAL A 69 11.61 -29.98 24.03
CA VAL A 69 11.12 -29.97 25.42
C VAL A 69 10.04 -31.02 25.66
N ALA A 70 9.14 -31.24 24.70
CA ALA A 70 7.97 -32.11 24.85
C ALA A 70 8.01 -33.37 23.96
N GLY A 71 9.09 -33.55 23.19
CA GLY A 71 9.34 -34.73 22.38
C GLY A 71 8.77 -34.64 20.96
N LEU A 72 9.09 -35.67 20.17
CA LEU A 72 8.87 -35.69 18.72
C LEU A 72 7.40 -35.52 18.31
N LEU A 73 6.49 -36.21 19.00
CA LEU A 73 5.06 -36.15 18.66
C LEU A 73 4.51 -34.73 18.83
N VAL A 74 4.79 -34.09 19.96
CA VAL A 74 4.33 -32.72 20.26
C VAL A 74 4.93 -31.72 19.28
N GLY A 75 6.24 -31.82 19.01
CA GLY A 75 6.91 -30.97 18.02
C GLY A 75 6.32 -31.11 16.61
N THR A 76 5.96 -32.33 16.20
CA THR A 76 5.36 -32.58 14.89
C THR A 76 3.96 -31.98 14.79
N VAL A 77 3.12 -32.17 15.81
CA VAL A 77 1.79 -31.55 15.87
C VAL A 77 1.90 -30.02 15.86
N ALA A 78 2.86 -29.46 16.59
CA ALA A 78 3.13 -28.02 16.60
C ALA A 78 3.55 -27.50 15.22
N LEU A 79 4.35 -28.25 14.46
CA LEU A 79 4.75 -27.87 13.10
C LEU A 79 3.54 -27.86 12.14
N VAL A 80 2.66 -28.86 12.22
CA VAL A 80 1.42 -28.89 11.43
C VAL A 80 0.54 -27.67 11.78
N PHE A 81 0.42 -27.37 13.07
CA PHE A 81 -0.33 -26.20 13.53
C PHE A 81 0.29 -24.89 13.06
N ALA A 82 1.62 -24.78 13.07
CA ALA A 82 2.34 -23.62 12.55
C ALA A 82 2.02 -23.36 11.06
N VAL A 83 1.92 -24.40 10.24
CA VAL A 83 1.51 -24.25 8.83
C VAL A 83 0.09 -23.67 8.72
N LEU A 84 -0.85 -24.16 9.55
CA LEU A 84 -2.21 -23.61 9.59
C LEU A 84 -2.22 -22.14 10.01
N VAL A 85 -1.48 -21.77 11.06
CA VAL A 85 -1.33 -20.37 11.51
C VAL A 85 -0.73 -19.52 10.39
N TYR A 86 0.25 -20.03 9.66
CA TYR A 86 0.86 -19.30 8.56
C TYR A 86 -0.15 -18.97 7.46
N VAL A 87 -0.90 -19.97 6.99
CA VAL A 87 -1.84 -19.78 5.89
C VAL A 87 -3.04 -18.93 6.30
N LEU A 88 -3.58 -19.14 7.50
CA LEU A 88 -4.83 -18.53 7.95
C LEU A 88 -4.64 -17.16 8.62
N ALA A 89 -3.51 -16.91 9.28
CA ALA A 89 -3.29 -15.68 10.04
C ALA A 89 -2.15 -14.84 9.46
N ILE A 90 -0.96 -15.43 9.26
CA ILE A 90 0.23 -14.65 8.84
C ILE A 90 0.05 -14.12 7.42
N ARG A 91 -0.40 -14.94 6.48
CA ARG A 91 -0.58 -14.51 5.08
C ARG A 91 -1.53 -13.31 4.94
N PRO A 92 -2.76 -13.30 5.48
CA PRO A 92 -3.63 -12.13 5.41
C PRO A 92 -3.09 -10.95 6.22
N TRP A 93 -2.44 -11.19 7.36
CA TRP A 93 -1.80 -10.13 8.14
C TRP A 93 -0.68 -9.42 7.37
N THR A 94 0.17 -10.18 6.67
CA THR A 94 1.25 -9.64 5.83
C THR A 94 0.68 -8.84 4.66
N ALA A 95 -0.36 -9.33 4.00
CA ALA A 95 -1.04 -8.60 2.93
C ALA A 95 -1.61 -7.25 3.43
N ASN A 96 -2.28 -7.26 4.58
CA ASN A 96 -2.82 -6.04 5.19
C ASN A 96 -1.70 -5.07 5.64
N THR A 97 -0.59 -5.60 6.17
CA THR A 97 0.57 -4.79 6.55
C THR A 97 1.19 -4.09 5.34
N VAL A 98 1.35 -4.80 4.22
CA VAL A 98 1.85 -4.21 2.97
C VAL A 98 0.87 -3.17 2.45
N HIS A 99 -0.44 -3.44 2.47
CA HIS A 99 -1.46 -2.47 2.10
C HIS A 99 -1.35 -1.18 2.92
N LYS A 100 -1.27 -1.29 4.26
CA LYS A 100 -1.12 -0.13 5.16
C LYS A 100 0.16 0.66 4.91
N ARG A 101 1.28 -0.01 4.62
CA ARG A 101 2.55 0.65 4.29
C ARG A 101 2.49 1.35 2.94
N ALA A 102 1.87 0.73 1.93
CA ALA A 102 1.60 1.35 0.64
C ALA A 102 0.78 2.62 0.81
N LEU A 103 -0.32 2.54 1.55
CA LEU A 103 -1.17 3.68 1.82
C LEU A 103 -0.42 4.79 2.58
N ALA A 104 0.30 4.46 3.65
CA ALA A 104 1.07 5.43 4.41
C ALA A 104 2.13 6.14 3.56
N LEU A 105 2.81 5.42 2.66
CA LEU A 105 3.77 5.99 1.73
C LEU A 105 3.10 6.84 0.64
N MET A 106 1.91 6.43 0.17
CA MET A 106 1.13 7.20 -0.80
C MET A 106 0.67 8.52 -0.21
N MET A 107 0.24 8.53 1.06
CA MET A 107 -0.30 9.73 1.70
C MET A 107 0.78 10.63 2.32
N SER A 108 2.05 10.23 2.34
CA SER A 108 3.11 11.05 2.96
C SER A 108 3.49 12.28 2.14
N ASP A 109 3.66 12.12 0.83
CA ASP A 109 4.05 13.20 -0.09
C ASP A 109 3.81 12.82 -1.55
N ALA A 110 3.60 13.82 -2.40
CA ALA A 110 3.38 13.65 -3.83
C ALA A 110 4.54 12.93 -4.56
N GLY A 111 5.79 13.04 -4.07
CA GLY A 111 6.93 12.36 -4.65
C GLY A 111 6.89 10.85 -4.39
N SER A 112 6.61 10.45 -3.15
CA SER A 112 6.38 9.06 -2.75
C SER A 112 5.17 8.45 -3.46
N TRP A 113 4.08 9.21 -3.57
CA TRP A 113 2.93 8.84 -4.39
C TRP A 113 3.35 8.51 -5.82
N MET A 114 4.05 9.41 -6.51
CA MET A 114 4.47 9.21 -7.90
C MET A 114 5.41 8.01 -8.06
N ARG A 115 6.32 7.79 -7.09
CA ARG A 115 7.20 6.62 -7.10
C ARG A 115 6.42 5.33 -6.99
N LEU A 116 5.47 5.24 -6.05
CA LEU A 116 4.69 4.03 -5.88
C LEU A 116 3.73 3.81 -7.05
N TRP A 117 3.17 4.88 -7.61
CA TRP A 117 2.38 4.83 -8.84
C TRP A 117 3.19 4.28 -10.03
N ALA A 118 4.40 4.79 -10.24
CA ALA A 118 5.27 4.33 -11.33
C ALA A 118 5.68 2.86 -11.18
N PHE A 119 5.84 2.38 -9.94
CA PHE A 119 6.08 0.95 -9.67
C PHE A 119 4.85 0.09 -10.03
N GLY A 120 3.65 0.58 -9.72
CA GLY A 120 2.37 -0.06 -10.00
C GLY A 120 1.87 -0.97 -8.88
N GLY A 121 0.81 -1.73 -9.16
CA GLY A 121 0.15 -2.56 -8.13
C GLY A 121 -0.78 -1.77 -7.21
N ILE A 122 -1.20 -0.58 -7.64
CA ILE A 122 -2.21 0.25 -7.00
C ILE A 122 -3.38 0.41 -7.94
N VAL A 123 -4.60 0.38 -7.43
CA VAL A 123 -5.81 0.75 -8.16
C VAL A 123 -6.58 1.76 -7.32
N LEU A 124 -6.97 2.87 -7.94
CA LEU A 124 -7.87 3.86 -7.37
C LEU A 124 -9.27 3.60 -7.89
N GLN A 125 -10.27 3.70 -7.03
CA GLN A 125 -11.68 3.58 -7.39
C GLN A 125 -12.52 4.63 -6.68
N LEU A 126 -13.60 5.06 -7.32
CA LEU A 126 -14.60 5.88 -6.65
C LEU A 126 -15.43 5.00 -5.70
N SER A 127 -15.61 5.47 -4.47
CA SER A 127 -16.48 4.82 -3.50
C SER A 127 -17.94 4.77 -4.00
N ALA A 128 -18.41 5.85 -4.63
CA ALA A 128 -19.75 5.94 -5.19
C ALA A 128 -19.97 5.02 -6.42
N ASN A 129 -18.92 4.67 -7.15
CA ASN A 129 -19.01 3.77 -8.30
C ASN A 129 -17.70 3.00 -8.52
N PRO A 130 -17.60 1.76 -8.00
CA PRO A 130 -16.39 0.95 -8.11
C PRO A 130 -15.97 0.59 -9.54
N ARG A 131 -16.85 0.76 -10.54
CA ARG A 131 -16.49 0.56 -11.96
C ARG A 131 -15.62 1.68 -12.51
N ILE A 132 -15.62 2.83 -11.86
CA ILE A 132 -14.82 3.99 -12.25
C ILE A 132 -13.55 3.97 -11.42
N GLY A 133 -12.44 3.64 -12.07
CA GLY A 133 -11.15 3.56 -11.42
C GLY A 133 -9.99 3.65 -12.40
N VAL A 134 -8.80 3.79 -11.86
CA VAL A 134 -7.55 3.89 -12.61
C VAL A 134 -6.49 3.03 -11.95
N ALA A 135 -5.76 2.24 -12.76
CA ALA A 135 -4.76 1.29 -12.29
C ALA A 135 -3.36 1.78 -12.63
N ALA A 136 -2.44 1.64 -11.68
CA ALA A 136 -1.04 1.96 -11.84
C ALA A 136 -0.28 0.77 -12.49
N PRO A 137 0.71 1.01 -13.36
CA PRO A 137 1.33 2.31 -13.67
C PRO A 137 0.73 3.01 -14.89
N ASP A 138 0.00 2.28 -15.74
CA ASP A 138 -0.40 2.74 -17.08
C ASP A 138 -1.51 3.80 -17.05
N GLY A 139 -2.31 3.82 -15.98
CA GLY A 139 -3.41 4.74 -15.83
C GLY A 139 -2.98 6.14 -15.40
N ASP A 140 -3.66 7.16 -15.94
CA ASP A 140 -3.43 8.57 -15.60
C ASP A 140 -4.19 8.98 -14.33
N TRP A 141 -3.51 8.86 -13.19
CA TRP A 141 -4.04 9.32 -11.90
C TRP A 141 -4.32 10.82 -11.87
N ARG A 142 -3.62 11.64 -12.67
CA ARG A 142 -3.81 13.10 -12.67
C ARG A 142 -5.12 13.46 -13.35
N ALA A 143 -5.42 12.81 -14.48
CA ALA A 143 -6.70 12.95 -15.15
C ALA A 143 -7.84 12.46 -14.26
N PHE A 144 -7.66 11.32 -13.59
CA PHE A 144 -8.63 10.79 -12.63
C PHE A 144 -8.90 11.76 -11.48
N ALA A 145 -7.84 12.25 -10.81
CA ALA A 145 -7.95 13.21 -9.72
C ALA A 145 -8.60 14.53 -10.18
N SER A 146 -8.17 15.05 -11.33
CA SER A 146 -8.71 16.29 -11.89
C SER A 146 -10.18 16.15 -12.31
N ARG A 147 -10.65 14.96 -12.67
CA ARG A 147 -12.02 14.76 -13.15
C ARG A 147 -13.02 14.56 -12.03
N TYR A 148 -12.63 13.85 -10.98
CA TYR A 148 -13.56 13.41 -9.94
C TYR A 148 -13.37 14.09 -8.59
N PHE A 149 -12.23 14.77 -8.38
CA PHE A 149 -11.91 15.44 -7.12
C PHE A 149 -11.45 16.89 -7.32
N ALA A 150 -11.46 17.42 -8.54
CA ALA A 150 -11.25 18.85 -8.77
C ALA A 150 -12.54 19.62 -8.50
N GLU A 151 -12.90 19.76 -7.23
CA GLU A 151 -13.90 20.74 -6.85
C GLU A 151 -13.58 21.38 -5.50
N LYS A 152 -12.83 22.49 -5.61
CA LYS A 152 -13.10 23.72 -4.86
C LYS A 152 -12.63 24.87 -5.77
N PRO A 153 -13.54 25.72 -6.30
CA PRO A 153 -13.13 27.05 -6.70
C PRO A 153 -12.49 27.70 -5.47
N SER A 154 -11.40 28.43 -5.66
CA SER A 154 -10.90 29.33 -4.63
C SER A 154 -11.94 30.42 -4.36
N THR A 155 -12.91 30.17 -3.49
CA THR A 155 -13.61 31.21 -2.73
C THR A 155 -12.60 31.61 -1.63
N ASP A 156 -11.83 32.71 -1.69
CA ASP A 156 -12.08 34.02 -2.27
C ASP A 156 -10.91 34.54 -3.11
N ARG A 157 -11.19 34.81 -4.38
CA ARG A 157 -10.61 35.92 -5.12
C ARG A 157 -11.74 36.92 -5.32
N GLY A 158 -11.94 37.83 -4.36
CA GLY A 158 -12.95 38.89 -4.50
C GLY A 158 -13.54 39.45 -3.21
N LEU A 159 -12.75 40.19 -2.43
CA LEU A 159 -13.22 41.49 -1.96
C LEU A 159 -12.42 42.55 -2.72
N SER A 160 -13.04 43.01 -3.80
CA SER A 160 -12.68 44.18 -4.58
C SER A 160 -13.04 45.44 -3.78
N ILE A 161 -12.11 46.39 -3.74
CA ILE A 161 -12.31 47.85 -3.77
C ILE A 161 -13.47 48.40 -2.92
N ALA A 162 -13.11 49.07 -1.82
CA ALA A 162 -13.62 50.38 -1.44
C ALA A 162 -12.51 51.11 -0.64
#